data_AF-A0A925T354-F1
#
_entry.id   AF-A0A925T354-F1
#
_cell.length_a   1.000
_cell.length_b   1.000
_cell.length_c   1.000
_cell.angle_alpha   90.00
_cell.angle_beta   90.00
_cell.angle_gamma   90.00
#
_symmetry.space_group_name_H-M   'P 1'
#
loop_
_entity.id
_entity.type
_entity.pdbx_description
1 polymer ?
#
loop_
_entity_poly.entity_id
_entity_poly.type
_entity_poly.pdbx_seq_one_letter_code
_entity_poly.pdbx_strand_id
1 'polypeptide(L)'
;MTSKQITSALLFAFLMSSTVSAQAPAVNTSASVERSRETRKVLESNALVLIEQVINDSPQLIDENRIFVLTRVIDLMWKRNEKEARSILQEVTRQFLETAPTLNGAEPDAESLRDRRLALRQDLLEVLARHDPKSALEFLHASRQVSDPDLESQLSLSLASTIGEEDPDLAVRLAEQSLRHYMSLQFVDLVTVIQNKDRLAAARLANSVLLKLQTEDFITYPEAIEVACGLLRVGVRSGHVTSEGLAQYASPLIDEQGLRKLAEIVSAAALRSRPLNAQTLTLLQEVLPEVERYAPRTAARVRRNLTARGESTQGGNPENDDSTSAPETLNADGTEKDAASPFTKRVTDFIREAGEKETGGEAVLALELLNQARGLIGIRAKNAEQLVEQFLLACAYASLAPRHGFEIIETMVDRLNQLADAVVVIDGFLNDEQLARGDQLLLVPLAASWERVLEGHRRELVWLALADFDRIKSVTDGFQRAEVRIMARLLLAQSVLSDG
;
A
#
# COMPACT_ATOMS: atom_id res chain seq x y z
N MET A 1 -14.32 -27.43 0.61
CA MET A 1 -14.20 -25.95 0.58
C MET A 1 -13.04 -25.58 1.46
N THR A 2 -11.94 -25.12 0.88
CA THR A 2 -10.77 -24.67 1.64
C THR A 2 -11.07 -23.33 2.31
N SER A 3 -10.59 -23.10 3.53
CA SER A 3 -10.76 -21.87 4.33
C SER A 3 -10.48 -20.56 3.55
N LYS A 4 -9.58 -20.59 2.55
CA LYS A 4 -9.34 -19.52 1.57
C LYS A 4 -10.59 -19.07 0.76
N GLN A 5 -11.62 -19.92 0.64
CA GLN A 5 -12.87 -19.59 -0.06
C GLN A 5 -13.89 -18.88 0.83
N ILE A 6 -13.81 -19.01 2.17
CA ILE A 6 -14.70 -18.30 3.09
C ILE A 6 -14.24 -16.85 3.23
N THR A 7 -12.92 -16.62 3.24
CA THR A 7 -12.32 -15.28 3.12
C THR A 7 -12.55 -14.63 1.74
N SER A 8 -12.50 -15.40 0.65
CA SER A 8 -12.80 -14.90 -0.71
C SER A 8 -14.29 -14.63 -0.98
N ALA A 9 -15.23 -15.32 -0.33
CA ALA A 9 -16.66 -15.20 -0.65
C ALA A 9 -17.38 -14.06 0.09
N LEU A 10 -16.79 -13.49 1.14
CA LEU A 10 -17.43 -12.44 1.95
C LEU A 10 -16.92 -11.02 1.69
N LEU A 11 -15.83 -10.83 0.94
CA LEU A 11 -15.24 -9.50 0.74
C LEU A 11 -14.32 -9.42 -0.49
N PHE A 12 -14.87 -9.56 -1.70
CA PHE A 12 -14.16 -9.15 -2.93
C PHE A 12 -15.12 -8.84 -4.09
N ALA A 13 -15.09 -7.59 -4.57
CA ALA A 13 -15.25 -7.23 -5.98
C ALA A 13 -14.61 -5.84 -6.22
N PHE A 14 -13.95 -5.74 -7.37
CA PHE A 14 -13.07 -4.69 -7.88
C PHE A 14 -13.61 -3.24 -7.82
N LEU A 15 -12.73 -2.27 -7.54
CA LEU A 15 -12.93 -0.86 -7.91
C LEU A 15 -11.69 -0.35 -8.67
N MET A 16 -11.94 0.18 -9.87
CA MET A 16 -10.99 0.96 -10.66
C MET A 16 -11.33 2.44 -10.55
N SER A 17 -10.32 3.21 -10.10
CA SER A 17 -9.95 4.58 -10.52
C SER A 17 -11.01 5.68 -10.58
N SER A 18 -10.90 6.67 -9.68
CA SER A 18 -10.25 7.95 -10.01
C SER A 18 -10.22 8.89 -8.79
N THR A 19 -9.04 9.42 -8.49
CA THR A 19 -8.83 10.46 -7.50
C THR A 19 -9.38 11.79 -8.01
N VAL A 20 -10.41 12.32 -7.37
CA VAL A 20 -10.78 13.75 -7.50
C VAL A 20 -10.31 14.45 -6.23
N SER A 21 -9.33 15.34 -6.39
CA SER A 21 -9.00 16.33 -5.37
C SER A 21 -10.16 17.31 -5.24
N ALA A 22 -10.87 17.27 -4.13
CA ALA A 22 -11.80 18.32 -3.74
C ALA A 22 -11.01 19.61 -3.46
N GLN A 23 -10.99 20.54 -4.43
CA GLN A 23 -10.65 21.93 -4.14
C GLN A 23 -11.90 22.61 -3.60
N ALA A 24 -11.84 23.07 -2.35
CA ALA A 24 -12.90 23.85 -1.73
C ALA A 24 -13.14 25.16 -2.50
N PRO A 25 -14.40 25.64 -2.59
CA PRO A 25 -14.73 26.85 -3.32
C PRO A 25 -14.08 28.10 -2.70
N ALA A 26 -13.38 28.85 -3.54
CA ALA A 26 -12.73 30.11 -3.18
C ALA A 26 -13.77 31.25 -3.05
N VAL A 27 -14.39 31.39 -1.88
CA VAL A 27 -14.95 32.67 -1.43
C VAL A 27 -13.88 33.37 -0.59
N ASN A 28 -13.01 34.10 -1.28
CA ASN A 28 -11.88 34.84 -0.71
C ASN A 28 -12.36 36.08 0.05
N THR A 29 -12.75 35.89 1.32
CA THR A 29 -12.71 36.94 2.35
C THR A 29 -11.81 36.46 3.48
N SER A 30 -10.93 37.32 4.00
CA SER A 30 -10.01 37.00 5.09
C SER A 30 -10.69 36.39 6.32
N ALA A 31 -11.94 36.79 6.58
CA ALA A 31 -12.78 36.23 7.65
C ALA A 31 -13.24 34.78 7.42
N SER A 32 -13.46 34.38 6.16
CA SER A 32 -13.82 32.99 5.80
C SER A 32 -12.63 32.06 5.98
N VAL A 33 -11.45 32.49 5.52
CA VAL A 33 -10.19 31.75 5.69
C VAL A 33 -9.83 31.57 7.17
N GLU A 34 -9.99 32.62 7.97
CA GLU A 34 -9.67 32.56 9.41
C GLU A 34 -10.64 31.65 10.17
N ARG A 35 -11.94 31.70 9.86
CA ARG A 35 -12.94 30.79 10.46
C ARG A 35 -12.68 29.32 10.09
N SER A 36 -12.27 29.05 8.85
CA SER A 36 -11.91 27.69 8.41
C SER A 36 -10.65 27.17 9.12
N ARG A 37 -9.65 28.04 9.36
CA ARG A 37 -8.45 27.68 10.14
C ARG A 37 -8.79 27.35 11.59
N GLU A 38 -9.63 28.16 12.22
CA GLU A 38 -10.01 27.92 13.62
C GLU A 38 -10.82 26.62 13.76
N THR A 39 -11.75 26.37 12.85
CA THR A 39 -12.50 25.11 12.79
C THR A 39 -11.56 23.91 12.66
N ARG A 40 -10.52 24.03 11.81
CA ARG A 40 -9.53 22.96 11.64
C ARG A 40 -8.69 22.72 12.89
N LYS A 41 -8.26 23.77 13.59
CA LYS A 41 -7.53 23.63 14.86
C LYS A 41 -8.35 22.93 15.95
N VAL A 42 -9.63 23.28 16.07
CA VAL A 42 -10.54 22.62 17.01
C VAL A 42 -10.68 21.13 16.65
N LEU A 43 -10.84 20.82 15.37
CA LEU A 43 -10.93 19.44 14.88
C LEU A 43 -9.66 18.65 15.18
N GLU A 44 -8.48 19.22 14.93
CA GLU A 44 -7.19 18.61 15.25
C GLU A 44 -7.03 18.37 16.75
N SER A 45 -7.41 19.34 17.59
CA SER A 45 -7.40 19.16 19.06
C SER A 45 -8.30 18.01 19.48
N ASN A 46 -9.51 17.93 18.92
CA ASN A 46 -10.45 16.86 19.22
C ASN A 46 -9.95 15.49 18.74
N ALA A 47 -9.30 15.43 17.58
CA ALA A 47 -8.69 14.20 17.08
C ALA A 47 -7.51 13.73 17.94
N LEU A 48 -6.75 14.65 18.56
CA LEU A 48 -5.71 14.28 19.52
C LEU A 48 -6.28 13.66 20.80
N VAL A 49 -7.41 14.15 21.29
CA VAL A 49 -8.12 13.53 22.41
C VAL A 49 -8.55 12.09 22.05
N LEU A 50 -8.95 11.84 20.79
CA LEU A 50 -9.23 10.47 20.34
C LEU A 50 -7.97 9.58 20.33
N ILE A 51 -6.82 10.11 19.94
CA ILE A 51 -5.55 9.37 19.99
C ILE A 51 -5.19 9.01 21.43
N GLU A 52 -5.34 9.93 22.39
CA GLU A 52 -5.13 9.65 23.81
C GLU A 52 -6.08 8.55 24.30
N GLN A 53 -7.35 8.57 23.89
CA GLN A 53 -8.31 7.51 24.21
C GLN A 53 -7.90 6.16 23.61
N VAL A 54 -7.43 6.14 22.35
CA VAL A 54 -6.91 4.94 21.68
C VAL A 54 -5.73 4.36 22.47
N ILE A 55 -4.78 5.19 22.92
CA ILE A 55 -3.63 4.76 23.72
C ILE A 55 -4.09 4.18 25.06
N ASN A 56 -4.98 4.89 25.76
CA ASN A 56 -5.47 4.49 27.08
C ASN A 56 -6.30 3.20 27.06
N ASP A 57 -7.07 2.96 26.00
CA ASP A 57 -7.89 1.76 25.84
C ASP A 57 -7.10 0.59 25.23
N SER A 58 -5.95 0.85 24.59
CA SER A 58 -5.11 -0.18 23.96
C SER A 58 -4.69 -1.36 24.84
N PRO A 59 -4.52 -1.26 26.18
CA PRO A 59 -4.20 -2.41 27.03
C PRO A 59 -5.29 -3.48 27.10
N GLN A 60 -6.52 -3.18 26.64
CA GLN A 60 -7.61 -4.15 26.52
C GLN A 60 -7.44 -5.08 25.30
N LEU A 61 -6.58 -4.69 24.35
CA LEU A 61 -6.32 -5.44 23.13
C LEU A 61 -5.32 -6.57 23.39
N ILE A 62 -5.47 -7.67 22.66
CA ILE A 62 -4.39 -8.66 22.53
C ILE A 62 -3.14 -8.01 21.93
N ASP A 63 -1.96 -8.54 22.26
CA ASP A 63 -0.65 -8.00 21.85
C ASP A 63 -0.57 -7.65 20.37
N GLU A 64 -1.05 -8.56 19.51
CA GLU A 64 -1.03 -8.40 18.06
C GLU A 64 -1.83 -7.16 17.60
N ASN A 65 -3.04 -6.99 18.12
CA ASN A 65 -3.91 -5.85 17.85
C ASN A 65 -3.34 -4.57 18.46
N ARG A 66 -2.77 -4.65 19.66
CA ARG A 66 -2.14 -3.52 20.34
C ARG A 66 -0.96 -2.98 19.54
N ILE A 67 -0.05 -3.86 19.10
CA ILE A 67 1.08 -3.48 18.24
C ILE A 67 0.55 -2.83 16.97
N PHE A 68 -0.39 -3.46 16.28
CA PHE A 68 -0.99 -2.94 15.06
C PHE A 68 -1.53 -1.50 15.20
N VAL A 69 -2.30 -1.25 16.26
CA VAL A 69 -2.92 0.06 16.55
C VAL A 69 -1.88 1.08 16.96
N LEU A 70 -1.00 0.74 17.91
CA LEU A 70 -0.02 1.68 18.45
C LEU A 70 1.05 2.06 17.43
N THR A 71 1.43 1.15 16.53
CA THR A 71 2.34 1.50 15.41
C THR A 71 1.79 2.65 14.55
N ARG A 72 0.48 2.63 14.29
CA ARG A 72 -0.22 3.69 13.53
C ARG A 72 -0.40 4.99 14.32
N VAL A 73 -0.42 4.92 15.64
CA VAL A 73 -0.47 6.10 16.52
C VAL A 73 0.84 6.88 16.50
N ILE A 74 1.99 6.19 16.41
CA ILE A 74 3.33 6.81 16.50
C ILE A 74 3.51 7.91 15.45
N ASP A 75 3.15 7.65 14.19
CA ASP A 75 3.26 8.64 13.11
C ASP A 75 2.41 9.88 13.37
N LEU A 76 1.20 9.70 13.88
CA LEU A 76 0.26 10.80 14.18
C LEU A 76 0.76 11.68 15.33
N MET A 77 1.46 11.06 16.27
CA MET A 77 1.99 11.74 17.45
C MET A 77 3.37 12.36 17.23
N TRP A 78 4.18 11.85 16.29
CA TRP A 78 5.60 12.21 16.19
C TRP A 78 5.85 13.72 16.14
N LYS A 79 5.14 14.44 15.26
CA LYS A 79 5.24 15.91 15.12
C LYS A 79 4.73 16.70 16.34
N ARG A 80 3.91 16.08 17.20
CA ARG A 80 3.11 16.75 18.24
C ARG A 80 3.62 16.46 19.65
N ASN A 81 3.98 15.21 19.92
CA ASN A 81 4.58 14.74 21.18
C ASN A 81 5.61 13.62 20.90
N GLU A 82 6.76 14.01 20.35
CA GLU A 82 7.84 13.07 19.99
C GLU A 82 8.27 12.18 21.16
N LYS A 83 8.31 12.73 22.39
CA LYS A 83 8.74 11.97 23.58
C LYS A 83 7.81 10.79 23.86
N GLU A 84 6.51 11.02 23.80
CA GLU A 84 5.51 9.98 24.00
C GLU A 84 5.49 9.00 22.83
N ALA A 85 5.54 9.50 21.59
CA ALA A 85 5.63 8.66 20.39
C ALA A 85 6.84 7.71 20.44
N ARG A 86 8.02 8.20 20.86
CA ARG A 86 9.22 7.38 21.07
C ARG A 86 9.02 6.34 22.18
N SER A 87 8.37 6.69 23.28
CA SER A 87 8.07 5.74 24.36
C SER A 87 7.15 4.62 23.88
N ILE A 88 6.11 4.96 23.10
CA ILE A 88 5.20 3.97 22.50
C ILE A 88 5.98 3.09 21.52
N LEU A 89 6.83 3.66 20.67
CA LEU A 89 7.65 2.93 19.71
C LEU A 89 8.57 1.90 20.37
N GLN A 90 9.26 2.29 21.45
CA GLN A 90 10.10 1.38 22.22
C GLN A 90 9.28 0.25 22.85
N GLU A 91 8.11 0.57 23.38
CA GLU A 91 7.20 -0.39 24.00
C GLU A 91 6.69 -1.43 23.00
N VAL A 92 6.17 -1.03 21.84
CA VAL A 92 5.66 -1.96 20.82
C VAL A 92 6.77 -2.79 20.19
N THR A 93 7.97 -2.22 20.04
CA THR A 93 9.16 -2.94 19.55
C THR A 93 9.54 -4.05 20.51
N ARG A 94 9.60 -3.75 21.82
CA ARG A 94 9.87 -4.72 22.87
C ARG A 94 8.80 -5.82 22.90
N GLN A 95 7.51 -5.42 22.88
CA GLN A 95 6.40 -6.36 22.86
C GLN A 95 6.47 -7.32 21.66
N PHE A 96 6.73 -6.81 20.45
CA PHE A 96 6.88 -7.65 19.26
C PHE A 96 7.99 -8.71 19.40
N LEU A 97 9.14 -8.32 19.96
CA LEU A 97 10.28 -9.20 20.15
C LEU A 97 10.02 -10.27 21.24
N GLU A 98 9.30 -9.90 22.31
CA GLU A 98 8.93 -10.82 23.40
C GLU A 98 7.86 -11.83 22.98
N THR A 99 6.87 -11.43 22.18
CA THR A 99 5.75 -12.28 21.74
C THR A 99 6.14 -13.17 20.55
N ALA A 100 7.36 -13.73 20.53
CA ALA A 100 7.80 -14.64 19.47
C ALA A 100 6.90 -15.89 19.44
N PRO A 101 6.34 -16.27 18.27
CA PRO A 101 5.43 -17.40 18.22
C PRO A 101 6.21 -18.68 18.51
N THR A 102 5.71 -19.50 19.43
CA THR A 102 6.16 -20.88 19.61
C THR A 102 5.67 -21.71 18.43
N LEU A 103 6.32 -21.56 17.27
CA LEU A 103 5.95 -22.27 16.05
C LEU A 103 6.43 -23.73 16.15
N ASN A 104 5.63 -24.59 16.77
CA ASN A 104 5.78 -26.03 16.58
C ASN A 104 5.20 -26.34 15.18
N GLY A 105 6.04 -26.80 14.25
CA GLY A 105 5.73 -26.90 12.81
C GLY A 105 4.65 -27.90 12.38
N ALA A 106 3.70 -28.24 13.25
CA ALA A 106 2.60 -29.17 13.00
C ALA A 106 1.21 -28.53 13.09
N GLU A 107 1.10 -27.23 13.41
CA GLU A 107 -0.21 -26.59 13.59
C GLU A 107 -0.81 -26.05 12.26
N PRO A 108 -2.13 -26.24 12.02
CA PRO A 108 -2.81 -25.83 10.78
C PRO A 108 -2.79 -24.32 10.47
N ASP A 109 -2.53 -23.50 11.47
CA ASP A 109 -2.58 -22.03 11.49
C ASP A 109 -1.18 -21.37 11.41
N ALA A 110 -0.10 -22.16 11.40
CA ALA A 110 1.27 -21.67 11.44
C ALA A 110 1.64 -20.74 10.27
N GLU A 111 1.03 -20.90 9.09
CA GLU A 111 1.24 -20.02 7.94
C GLU A 111 0.58 -18.64 8.15
N SER A 112 -0.70 -18.60 8.52
CA SER A 112 -1.41 -17.34 8.81
C SER A 112 -0.75 -16.55 9.95
N LEU A 113 -0.28 -17.24 10.99
CA LEU A 113 0.47 -16.64 12.09
C LEU A 113 1.78 -16.01 11.62
N ARG A 114 2.52 -16.70 10.74
CA ARG A 114 3.76 -16.17 10.15
C ARG A 114 3.49 -14.95 9.30
N ASP A 115 2.46 -14.99 8.45
CA ASP A 115 2.09 -13.88 7.58
C ASP A 115 1.71 -12.63 8.38
N ARG A 116 0.88 -12.79 9.41
CA ARG A 116 0.48 -11.67 10.30
C ARG A 116 1.67 -11.10 11.06
N ARG A 117 2.54 -11.97 11.57
CA ARG A 117 3.77 -11.52 12.23
C ARG A 117 4.71 -10.79 11.27
N LEU A 118 4.82 -11.26 10.03
CA LEU A 118 5.61 -10.60 9.00
C LEU A 118 5.05 -9.22 8.67
N ALA A 119 3.72 -9.09 8.53
CA ALA A 119 3.06 -7.81 8.31
C ALA A 119 3.35 -6.81 9.45
N LEU A 120 3.20 -7.23 10.71
CA LEU A 120 3.54 -6.38 11.86
C LEU A 120 5.02 -5.99 11.91
N ARG A 121 5.90 -6.91 11.52
CA ARG A 121 7.34 -6.64 11.43
C ARG A 121 7.63 -5.57 10.39
N GLN A 122 6.98 -5.65 9.22
CA GLN A 122 7.13 -4.68 8.13
C GLN A 122 6.63 -3.30 8.56
N ASP A 123 5.42 -3.22 9.13
CA ASP A 123 4.83 -1.97 9.64
C ASP A 123 5.76 -1.30 10.67
N LEU A 124 6.25 -2.06 11.66
CA LEU A 124 7.17 -1.54 12.68
C LEU A 124 8.51 -1.10 12.09
N LEU A 125 9.06 -1.89 11.17
CA LEU A 125 10.33 -1.57 10.52
C LEU A 125 10.23 -0.26 9.73
N GLU A 126 9.11 -0.02 9.04
CA GLU A 126 8.88 1.22 8.30
C GLU A 126 8.81 2.44 9.23
N VAL A 127 8.04 2.35 10.32
CA VAL A 127 7.93 3.43 11.31
C VAL A 127 9.28 3.69 11.98
N LEU A 128 10.02 2.64 12.36
CA LEU A 128 11.38 2.78 12.89
C LEU A 128 12.30 3.44 11.86
N ALA A 129 12.27 3.00 10.60
CA ALA A 129 13.16 3.52 9.57
C ALA A 129 12.97 5.03 9.34
N ARG A 130 11.72 5.51 9.45
CA ARG A 130 11.36 6.92 9.26
C ARG A 130 11.79 7.83 10.42
N HIS A 131 11.85 7.28 11.64
CA HIS A 131 11.98 8.08 12.87
C HIS A 131 13.23 7.79 13.71
N ASP A 132 13.76 6.58 13.60
CA ASP A 132 15.00 6.12 14.24
C ASP A 132 15.65 4.99 13.40
N PRO A 133 16.35 5.34 12.31
CA PRO A 133 16.90 4.35 11.39
C PRO A 133 17.96 3.44 12.00
N LYS A 134 18.60 3.84 13.12
CA LYS A 134 19.51 2.95 13.87
C LYS A 134 18.74 1.86 14.59
N SER A 135 17.68 2.23 15.31
CA SER A 135 16.79 1.25 15.95
C SER A 135 16.09 0.35 14.94
N ALA A 136 15.80 0.85 13.72
CA ALA A 136 15.27 0.03 12.63
C ALA A 136 16.23 -1.12 12.24
N LEU A 137 17.54 -0.84 12.15
CA LEU A 137 18.54 -1.85 11.84
C LEU A 137 18.67 -2.89 12.97
N GLU A 138 18.71 -2.43 14.22
CA GLU A 138 18.75 -3.31 15.39
C GLU A 138 17.51 -4.21 15.45
N PHE A 139 16.33 -3.62 15.21
CA PHE A 139 15.08 -4.36 15.13
C PHE A 139 15.09 -5.38 14.00
N LEU A 140 15.52 -5.01 12.79
CA LEU A 140 15.61 -5.93 11.65
C LEU A 140 16.42 -7.18 12.02
N HIS A 141 17.56 -7.00 12.68
CA HIS A 141 18.40 -8.12 13.13
C HIS A 141 17.79 -8.91 14.28
N ALA A 142 17.22 -8.24 15.28
CA ALA A 142 16.62 -8.90 16.46
C ALA A 142 15.34 -9.67 16.12
N SER A 143 14.61 -9.24 15.09
CA SER A 143 13.33 -9.84 14.66
C SER A 143 13.48 -10.90 13.56
N ARG A 144 14.71 -11.26 13.18
CA ARG A 144 15.01 -12.19 12.08
C ARG A 144 14.26 -13.51 12.21
N GLN A 145 13.59 -13.91 11.13
CA GLN A 145 12.96 -15.24 11.05
C GLN A 145 13.88 -16.20 10.30
N VAL A 146 14.02 -17.43 10.79
CA VAL A 146 15.03 -18.40 10.31
C VAL A 146 14.73 -18.93 8.89
N SER A 147 13.52 -18.71 8.36
CA SER A 147 13.01 -19.52 7.24
C SER A 147 13.25 -18.98 5.84
N ASP A 148 13.64 -17.72 5.63
CA ASP A 148 13.75 -17.13 4.28
C ASP A 148 14.85 -16.05 4.15
N PRO A 149 16.03 -16.36 3.57
CA PRO A 149 17.10 -15.38 3.38
C PRO A 149 16.79 -14.31 2.34
N ASP A 150 15.90 -14.57 1.39
CA ASP A 150 15.54 -13.62 0.32
C ASP A 150 14.62 -12.55 0.88
N LEU A 151 13.64 -12.95 1.70
CA LEU A 151 12.78 -12.03 2.44
C LEU A 151 13.59 -11.09 3.34
N GLU A 152 14.56 -11.62 4.10
CA GLU A 152 15.44 -10.79 4.93
C GLU A 152 16.24 -9.78 4.10
N SER A 153 16.68 -10.18 2.91
CA SER A 153 17.41 -9.30 1.98
C SER A 153 16.50 -8.23 1.39
N GLN A 154 15.23 -8.55 1.10
CA GLN A 154 14.23 -7.57 0.66
C GLN A 154 13.92 -6.53 1.74
N LEU A 155 13.73 -6.96 3.00
CA LEU A 155 13.52 -6.04 4.11
C LEU A 155 14.73 -5.14 4.35
N SER A 156 15.94 -5.72 4.29
CA SER A 156 17.19 -4.95 4.41
C SER A 156 17.36 -3.92 3.30
N LEU A 157 16.96 -4.26 2.06
CA LEU A 157 17.00 -3.34 0.93
C LEU A 157 15.97 -2.22 1.05
N SER A 158 14.75 -2.55 1.49
CA SER A 158 13.72 -1.54 1.80
C SER A 158 14.21 -0.56 2.85
N LEU A 159 14.84 -1.06 3.92
CA LEU A 159 15.44 -0.22 4.95
C LEU A 159 16.56 0.67 4.40
N ALA A 160 17.43 0.13 3.53
CA ALA A 160 18.48 0.89 2.88
C ALA A 160 17.93 2.09 2.07
N SER A 161 16.78 1.92 1.42
CA SER A 161 16.09 3.01 0.69
C SER A 161 15.63 4.14 1.60
N THR A 162 15.11 3.84 2.78
CA THR A 162 14.72 4.87 3.75
C THR A 162 15.94 5.56 4.36
N ILE A 163 17.00 4.80 4.68
CA ILE A 163 18.23 5.32 5.30
C ILE A 163 19.08 6.13 4.32
N GLY A 164 18.99 5.85 3.01
CA GLY A 164 19.86 6.43 1.99
C GLY A 164 19.85 7.97 1.92
N GLU A 165 18.81 8.60 2.45
CA GLU A 165 18.74 10.07 2.56
C GLU A 165 19.59 10.67 3.69
N GLU A 166 19.84 9.90 4.75
CA GLU A 166 20.54 10.32 5.97
C GLU A 166 21.96 9.77 6.06
N ASP A 167 22.13 8.47 5.78
CA ASP A 167 23.41 7.77 5.82
C ASP A 167 23.61 6.94 4.53
N PRO A 168 24.08 7.59 3.45
CA PRO A 168 24.39 6.94 2.18
C PRO A 168 25.32 5.73 2.33
N ASP A 169 26.35 5.81 3.18
CA ASP A 169 27.33 4.75 3.37
C ASP A 169 26.70 3.50 4.00
N LEU A 170 25.87 3.69 5.02
CA LEU A 170 25.14 2.59 5.63
C LEU A 170 24.16 1.95 4.63
N ALA A 171 23.43 2.76 3.87
CA ALA A 171 22.52 2.26 2.83
C ALA A 171 23.25 1.42 1.77
N VAL A 172 24.43 1.86 1.30
CA VAL A 172 25.26 1.06 0.39
C VAL A 172 25.65 -0.28 1.02
N ARG A 173 26.10 -0.30 2.28
CA ARG A 173 26.50 -1.55 2.95
C ARG A 173 25.33 -2.55 3.06
N LEU A 174 24.14 -2.07 3.43
CA LEU A 174 22.94 -2.91 3.54
C LEU A 174 22.52 -3.46 2.17
N ALA A 175 22.60 -2.63 1.13
CA ALA A 175 22.31 -3.05 -0.23
C ALA A 175 23.32 -4.10 -0.73
N GLU A 176 24.62 -3.91 -0.48
CA GLU A 176 25.65 -4.88 -0.84
C GLU A 176 25.51 -6.22 -0.13
N GLN A 177 25.03 -6.22 1.12
CA GLN A 177 24.69 -7.45 1.83
C GLN A 177 23.48 -8.15 1.17
N SER A 178 22.47 -7.40 0.78
CA SER A 178 21.25 -7.91 0.15
C SER A 178 21.51 -8.47 -1.26
N LEU A 179 22.40 -7.83 -2.03
CA LEU A 179 22.84 -8.27 -3.37
C LEU A 179 23.44 -9.68 -3.41
N ARG A 180 23.86 -10.23 -2.26
CA ARG A 180 24.43 -11.58 -2.18
C ARG A 180 23.39 -12.68 -2.36
N HIS A 181 22.15 -12.38 -1.99
CA HIS A 181 21.05 -13.36 -1.95
C HIS A 181 19.98 -13.04 -2.98
N TYR A 182 19.73 -11.76 -3.23
CA TYR A 182 18.56 -11.30 -3.99
C TYR A 182 18.93 -10.18 -4.98
N MET A 183 18.19 -10.10 -6.09
CA MET A 183 18.33 -9.06 -7.10
C MET A 183 16.97 -8.50 -7.53
N SER A 184 16.83 -7.17 -7.52
CA SER A 184 15.62 -6.48 -7.98
C SER A 184 15.87 -5.07 -8.47
N LEU A 185 14.87 -4.50 -9.14
CA LEU A 185 14.88 -3.10 -9.60
C LEU A 185 15.08 -2.09 -8.46
N GLN A 186 14.76 -2.44 -7.22
CA GLN A 186 14.92 -1.55 -6.06
C GLN A 186 16.39 -1.14 -5.85
N PHE A 187 17.37 -1.95 -6.30
CA PHE A 187 18.78 -1.53 -6.28
C PHE A 187 19.04 -0.32 -7.18
N VAL A 188 18.36 -0.24 -8.34
CA VAL A 188 18.48 0.89 -9.27
C VAL A 188 17.81 2.14 -8.69
N ASP A 189 16.66 1.96 -8.04
CA ASP A 189 15.96 3.05 -7.35
C ASP A 189 16.82 3.59 -6.21
N LEU A 190 17.41 2.71 -5.39
CA LEU A 190 18.33 3.09 -4.32
C LEU A 190 19.57 3.83 -4.84
N VAL A 191 20.17 3.38 -5.95
CA VAL A 191 21.27 4.11 -6.60
C VAL A 191 20.85 5.55 -6.91
N THR A 192 19.62 5.75 -7.38
CA THR A 192 19.08 7.08 -7.70
C THR A 192 18.83 7.92 -6.44
N VAL A 193 18.27 7.32 -5.38
CA VAL A 193 18.09 7.98 -4.07
C VAL A 193 19.43 8.44 -3.50
N ILE A 194 20.40 7.53 -3.43
CA ILE A 194 21.75 7.82 -2.92
C ILE A 194 22.45 8.85 -3.79
N GLN A 195 22.29 8.80 -5.12
CA GLN A 195 22.93 9.73 -6.05
C GLN A 195 22.60 11.19 -5.76
N ASN A 196 21.36 11.46 -5.32
CA ASN A 196 20.94 12.82 -4.96
C ASN A 196 21.64 13.37 -3.70
N LYS A 197 22.23 12.50 -2.88
CA LYS A 197 22.88 12.85 -1.60
C LYS A 197 24.40 12.70 -1.67
N ASP A 198 24.87 11.55 -2.10
CA ASP A 198 26.28 11.20 -2.25
C ASP A 198 26.51 10.42 -3.55
N ARG A 199 27.07 11.14 -4.53
CA ARG A 199 27.37 10.61 -5.86
C ARG A 199 28.46 9.52 -5.85
N LEU A 200 29.40 9.56 -4.89
CA LEU A 200 30.46 8.55 -4.78
C LEU A 200 29.91 7.27 -4.14
N ALA A 201 29.05 7.38 -3.13
CA ALA A 201 28.31 6.23 -2.59
C ALA A 201 27.43 5.57 -3.66
N ALA A 202 26.70 6.37 -4.44
CA ALA A 202 25.89 5.87 -5.54
C ALA A 202 26.73 5.15 -6.62
N ALA A 203 27.89 5.71 -6.98
CA ALA A 203 28.80 5.08 -7.95
C ALA A 203 29.36 3.75 -7.43
N ARG A 204 29.67 3.65 -6.12
CA ARG A 204 30.06 2.38 -5.49
C ARG A 204 28.95 1.34 -5.60
N LEU A 205 27.73 1.69 -5.21
CA LEU A 205 26.60 0.77 -5.30
C LEU A 205 26.31 0.35 -6.76
N ALA A 206 26.30 1.29 -7.70
CA ALA A 206 26.12 1.00 -9.12
C ALA A 206 27.18 0.02 -9.65
N ASN A 207 28.43 0.16 -9.23
CA ASN A 207 29.50 -0.78 -9.56
C ASN A 207 29.29 -2.16 -8.91
N SER A 208 28.86 -2.21 -7.65
CA SER A 208 28.54 -3.48 -6.97
C SER A 208 27.41 -4.23 -7.69
N VAL A 209 26.37 -3.53 -8.14
CA VAL A 209 25.29 -4.10 -8.97
C VAL A 209 25.82 -4.60 -10.32
N LEU A 210 26.62 -3.78 -11.02
CA LEU A 210 27.26 -4.17 -12.29
C LEU A 210 28.12 -5.43 -12.14
N LEU A 211 28.91 -5.53 -11.07
CA LEU A 211 29.75 -6.70 -10.81
C LEU A 211 28.92 -7.96 -10.59
N LYS A 212 27.81 -7.87 -9.83
CA LYS A 212 26.90 -9.01 -9.64
C LYS A 212 26.26 -9.44 -10.96
N LEU A 213 25.76 -8.50 -11.76
CA LEU A 213 25.15 -8.75 -13.07
C LEU A 213 26.09 -9.47 -14.05
N GLN A 214 27.41 -9.27 -13.95
CA GLN A 214 28.39 -9.97 -14.80
C GLN A 214 28.45 -11.48 -14.52
N THR A 215 28.10 -11.89 -13.31
CA THR A 215 28.17 -13.29 -12.86
C THR A 215 26.80 -13.95 -12.77
N GLU A 216 25.73 -13.20 -12.98
CA GLU A 216 24.36 -13.66 -12.79
C GLU A 216 23.90 -14.58 -13.92
N ASP A 217 23.08 -15.58 -13.57
CA ASP A 217 22.41 -16.42 -14.55
C ASP A 217 21.03 -15.84 -14.91
N PHE A 218 20.96 -15.13 -16.02
CA PHE A 218 19.74 -14.52 -16.57
C PHE A 218 18.65 -15.52 -17.00
N ILE A 219 18.95 -16.82 -17.01
CA ILE A 219 17.95 -17.87 -17.22
C ILE A 219 17.25 -18.19 -15.90
N THR A 220 18.02 -18.29 -14.81
CA THR A 220 17.53 -18.60 -13.47
C THR A 220 16.88 -17.36 -12.82
N TYR A 221 17.43 -16.17 -13.07
CA TYR A 221 16.96 -14.89 -12.50
C TYR A 221 16.60 -13.90 -13.62
N PRO A 222 15.40 -14.02 -14.23
CA PRO A 222 14.98 -13.16 -15.33
C PRO A 222 14.89 -11.67 -14.95
N GLU A 223 14.63 -11.35 -13.67
CA GLU A 223 14.55 -9.99 -13.12
C GLU A 223 15.87 -9.22 -13.28
N ALA A 224 17.00 -9.92 -13.37
CA ALA A 224 18.31 -9.31 -13.58
C ALA A 224 18.41 -8.52 -14.88
N ILE A 225 17.60 -8.84 -15.90
CA ILE A 225 17.51 -8.06 -17.14
C ILE A 225 16.94 -6.67 -16.87
N GLU A 226 15.90 -6.60 -16.05
CA GLU A 226 15.25 -5.34 -15.71
C GLU A 226 16.21 -4.45 -14.93
N VAL A 227 16.97 -5.03 -13.99
CA VAL A 227 18.04 -4.35 -13.27
C VAL A 227 19.12 -3.83 -14.22
N ALA A 228 19.59 -4.65 -15.17
CA ALA A 228 20.59 -4.24 -16.15
C ALA A 228 20.10 -3.08 -17.05
N CYS A 229 18.85 -3.15 -17.53
CA CYS A 229 18.22 -2.08 -18.30
C CYS A 229 18.07 -0.79 -17.48
N GLY A 230 17.57 -0.90 -16.24
CA GLY A 230 17.41 0.23 -15.32
C GLY A 230 18.74 0.91 -15.03
N LEU A 231 19.77 0.13 -14.69
CA LEU A 231 21.10 0.63 -14.38
C LEU A 231 21.77 1.30 -15.60
N LEU A 232 21.61 0.74 -16.81
CA LEU A 232 22.09 1.37 -18.04
C LEU A 232 21.43 2.74 -18.25
N ARG A 233 20.11 2.83 -18.08
CA ARG A 233 19.36 4.09 -18.22
C ARG A 233 19.83 5.15 -17.21
N VAL A 234 20.00 4.78 -15.94
CA VAL A 234 20.49 5.70 -14.89
C VAL A 234 21.94 6.12 -15.15
N GLY A 235 22.80 5.18 -15.55
CA GLY A 235 24.21 5.45 -15.88
C GLY A 235 24.36 6.44 -17.04
N VAL A 236 23.59 6.26 -18.11
CA VAL A 236 23.60 7.16 -19.27
C VAL A 236 23.08 8.56 -18.90
N ARG A 237 21.95 8.67 -18.19
CA ARG A 237 21.40 9.97 -17.75
C ARG A 237 22.38 10.75 -16.87
N SER A 238 23.07 10.04 -15.98
CA SER A 238 24.08 10.61 -15.08
C SER A 238 25.30 11.20 -15.82
N GLY A 239 25.58 10.73 -17.03
CA GLY A 239 26.64 11.25 -17.90
C GLY A 239 26.28 12.54 -18.65
N HIS A 240 25.00 12.90 -18.76
CA HIS A 240 24.53 14.05 -19.53
C HIS A 240 24.42 15.37 -18.72
N VAL A 241 24.62 15.33 -17.39
CA VAL A 241 24.47 16.51 -16.49
C VAL A 241 25.66 17.50 -16.57
N THR A 242 26.52 17.40 -17.59
CA THR A 242 27.71 18.26 -17.76
C THR A 242 27.48 19.50 -18.63
N SER A 243 26.24 20.01 -18.75
CA SER A 243 25.99 21.31 -19.39
C SER A 243 26.03 22.44 -18.34
N GLU A 244 27.11 23.22 -18.41
CA GLU A 244 27.31 24.57 -17.85
C GLU A 244 27.33 24.71 -16.31
N GLY A 245 28.54 24.66 -15.73
CA GLY A 245 28.87 25.41 -14.51
C GLY A 245 29.54 24.64 -13.36
N LEU A 246 29.42 23.31 -13.28
CA LEU A 246 29.90 22.52 -12.12
C LEU A 246 30.77 21.31 -12.50
N ALA A 247 31.73 21.51 -13.40
CA ALA A 247 32.64 20.46 -13.88
C ALA A 247 33.48 19.77 -12.78
N GLN A 248 33.61 20.37 -11.60
CA GLN A 248 34.44 19.87 -10.51
C GLN A 248 33.78 18.76 -9.66
N TYR A 249 32.49 18.45 -9.89
CA TYR A 249 31.72 17.42 -9.16
C TYR A 249 31.13 16.34 -10.10
N ALA A 250 31.63 16.25 -11.34
CA ALA A 250 31.04 15.46 -12.42
C ALA A 250 31.63 14.05 -12.58
N SER A 251 31.88 13.31 -11.50
CA SER A 251 32.25 11.89 -11.64
C SER A 251 31.06 11.10 -12.21
N PRO A 252 31.17 10.48 -13.39
CA PRO A 252 30.06 9.71 -13.95
C PRO A 252 29.71 8.56 -12.99
N LEU A 253 28.41 8.29 -12.82
CA LEU A 253 27.93 7.23 -11.93
C LEU A 253 28.47 5.86 -12.36
N ILE A 254 28.52 5.65 -13.69
CA ILE A 254 29.14 4.52 -14.36
C ILE A 254 29.99 5.11 -15.47
N ASP A 255 31.25 4.70 -15.53
CA ASP A 255 32.18 5.17 -16.55
C ASP A 255 31.83 4.59 -17.93
N GLU A 256 32.45 5.13 -18.98
CA GLU A 256 32.14 4.72 -20.35
C GLU A 256 32.39 3.22 -20.59
N GLN A 257 33.41 2.65 -19.94
CA GLN A 257 33.70 1.23 -20.02
C GLN A 257 32.60 0.40 -19.35
N GLY A 258 32.11 0.82 -18.18
CA GLY A 258 30.98 0.20 -17.49
C GLY A 258 29.69 0.26 -18.31
N LEU A 259 29.41 1.39 -18.99
CA LEU A 259 28.25 1.52 -19.88
C LEU A 259 28.32 0.56 -21.07
N ARG A 260 29.51 0.39 -21.68
CA ARG A 260 29.71 -0.62 -22.74
C ARG A 260 29.46 -2.04 -22.23
N LYS A 261 30.00 -2.38 -21.04
CA LYS A 261 29.77 -3.68 -20.41
C LYS A 261 28.28 -3.91 -20.12
N LEU A 262 27.57 -2.92 -19.59
CA LEU A 262 26.12 -3.00 -19.35
C LEU A 262 25.33 -3.21 -20.65
N ALA A 263 25.64 -2.46 -21.70
CA ALA A 263 24.99 -2.63 -22.99
C ALA A 263 25.23 -4.03 -23.61
N GLU A 264 26.42 -4.60 -23.40
CA GLU A 264 26.73 -5.98 -23.77
C GLU A 264 25.94 -7.01 -22.94
N ILE A 265 25.83 -6.80 -21.62
CA ILE A 265 25.03 -7.66 -20.71
C ILE A 265 23.56 -7.64 -21.12
N VAL A 266 22.97 -6.45 -21.28
CA VAL A 266 21.58 -6.27 -21.72
C VAL A 266 21.35 -6.96 -23.06
N SER A 267 22.29 -6.78 -24.02
CA SER A 267 22.22 -7.46 -25.32
C SER A 267 22.25 -8.98 -25.20
N ALA A 268 23.17 -9.52 -24.38
CA ALA A 268 23.33 -10.95 -24.21
C ALA A 268 22.10 -11.58 -23.56
N ALA A 269 21.55 -10.91 -22.54
CA ALA A 269 20.37 -11.39 -21.82
C ALA A 269 19.11 -11.32 -22.69
N ALA A 270 18.89 -10.21 -23.42
CA ALA A 270 17.78 -10.06 -24.36
C ALA A 270 17.77 -11.12 -25.48
N LEU A 271 18.94 -11.64 -25.85
CA LEU A 271 19.08 -12.71 -26.85
C LEU A 271 18.94 -14.12 -26.28
N ARG A 272 19.10 -14.30 -24.96
CA ARG A 272 19.12 -15.61 -24.29
C ARG A 272 17.82 -15.96 -23.56
N SER A 273 17.10 -14.99 -23.01
CA SER A 273 15.96 -15.28 -22.14
C SER A 273 14.72 -15.79 -22.88
N ARG A 274 14.03 -16.75 -22.26
CA ARG A 274 12.69 -17.31 -22.63
C ARG A 274 11.60 -16.23 -22.39
N PRO A 275 10.29 -16.47 -22.70
CA PRO A 275 9.40 -15.38 -23.13
C PRO A 275 9.47 -14.21 -22.17
N LEU A 276 9.94 -13.08 -22.71
CA LEU A 276 10.06 -11.85 -21.96
C LEU A 276 8.64 -11.39 -21.66
N ASN A 277 8.39 -11.00 -20.41
CA ASN A 277 7.11 -10.40 -20.07
C ASN A 277 6.98 -9.02 -20.77
N ALA A 278 5.78 -8.45 -20.81
CA ALA A 278 5.52 -7.19 -21.47
C ALA A 278 6.34 -6.01 -20.90
N GLN A 279 6.62 -6.03 -19.60
CA GLN A 279 7.37 -5.00 -18.90
C GLN A 279 8.85 -5.01 -19.32
N THR A 280 9.50 -6.16 -19.32
CA THR A 280 10.88 -6.34 -19.77
C THR A 280 11.03 -5.96 -21.25
N LEU A 281 10.05 -6.29 -22.10
CA LEU A 281 10.03 -5.87 -23.51
C LEU A 281 9.99 -4.34 -23.65
N THR A 282 9.14 -3.68 -22.86
CA THR A 282 9.03 -2.21 -22.85
C THR A 282 10.35 -1.56 -22.43
N LEU A 283 10.94 -2.04 -21.32
CA LEU A 283 12.24 -1.56 -20.84
C LEU A 283 13.35 -1.78 -21.89
N LEU A 284 13.38 -2.92 -22.56
CA LEU A 284 14.36 -3.22 -23.61
C LEU A 284 14.22 -2.31 -24.84
N GLN A 285 12.99 -1.98 -25.22
CA GLN A 285 12.73 -1.01 -26.29
C GLN A 285 13.21 0.39 -25.91
N GLU A 286 12.99 0.81 -24.67
CA GLU A 286 13.45 2.12 -24.17
C GLU A 286 14.97 2.26 -24.19
N VAL A 287 15.72 1.20 -23.81
CA VAL A 287 17.20 1.25 -23.75
C VAL A 287 17.88 0.89 -25.08
N LEU A 288 17.12 0.51 -26.11
CA LEU A 288 17.67 0.09 -27.40
C LEU A 288 18.59 1.16 -28.06
N PRO A 289 18.28 2.47 -28.03
CA PRO A 289 19.19 3.49 -28.56
C PRO A 289 20.55 3.50 -27.85
N GLU A 290 20.58 3.22 -26.55
CA GLU A 290 21.81 3.15 -25.77
C GLU A 290 22.59 1.86 -26.07
N VAL A 291 21.89 0.75 -26.29
CA VAL A 291 22.50 -0.49 -26.78
C VAL A 291 23.14 -0.29 -28.16
N GLU A 292 22.51 0.49 -29.04
CA GLU A 292 23.09 0.84 -30.35
C GLU A 292 24.36 1.69 -30.23
N ARG A 293 24.36 2.63 -29.28
CA ARG A 293 25.50 3.50 -29.01
C ARG A 293 26.68 2.74 -28.42
N TYR A 294 26.44 1.88 -27.43
CA TYR A 294 27.49 1.27 -26.61
C TYR A 294 27.81 -0.18 -26.98
N ALA A 295 26.89 -0.91 -27.63
CA ALA A 295 27.07 -2.29 -28.11
C ALA A 295 26.52 -2.49 -29.56
N PRO A 296 27.03 -1.74 -30.55
CA PRO A 296 26.48 -1.73 -31.92
C PRO A 296 26.50 -3.10 -32.61
N ARG A 297 27.45 -3.97 -32.25
CA ARG A 297 27.62 -5.31 -32.85
C ARG A 297 26.44 -6.25 -32.56
N THR A 298 25.78 -6.08 -31.40
CA THR A 298 24.66 -6.92 -30.96
C THR A 298 23.31 -6.26 -31.17
N ALA A 299 23.26 -4.93 -31.25
CA ALA A 299 22.02 -4.16 -31.38
C ALA A 299 21.12 -4.61 -32.54
N ALA A 300 21.67 -4.87 -33.73
CA ALA A 300 20.89 -5.33 -34.89
C ALA A 300 20.28 -6.73 -34.71
N ARG A 301 20.86 -7.57 -33.84
CA ARG A 301 20.30 -8.88 -33.48
C ARG A 301 19.23 -8.73 -32.40
N VAL A 302 19.47 -7.88 -31.41
CA VAL A 302 18.50 -7.56 -30.35
C VAL A 302 17.22 -6.99 -30.96
N ARG A 303 17.34 -5.99 -31.84
CA ARG A 303 16.20 -5.37 -32.54
C ARG A 303 15.36 -6.40 -33.29
N ARG A 304 15.99 -7.29 -34.07
CA ARG A 304 15.30 -8.38 -34.79
C ARG A 304 14.59 -9.36 -33.86
N ASN A 305 15.20 -9.67 -32.71
CA ASN A 305 14.59 -10.55 -31.72
C ASN A 305 13.36 -9.90 -31.06
N LEU A 306 13.43 -8.60 -30.76
CA LEU A 306 12.32 -7.85 -30.18
C LEU A 306 11.13 -7.72 -31.15
N THR A 307 11.38 -7.46 -32.45
CA THR A 307 10.31 -7.39 -33.46
C THR A 307 9.65 -8.74 -33.69
N ALA A 308 10.43 -9.82 -33.83
CA ALA A 308 9.89 -11.17 -34.02
C ALA A 308 9.05 -11.64 -32.82
N ARG A 309 9.42 -11.23 -31.59
CA ARG A 309 8.67 -11.54 -30.38
C ARG A 309 7.41 -10.69 -30.22
N GLY A 310 7.49 -9.39 -30.53
CA GLY A 310 6.32 -8.48 -30.52
C GLY A 310 5.21 -8.95 -31.45
N GLU A 311 5.56 -9.47 -32.62
CA GLU A 311 4.63 -10.06 -33.60
C GLU A 311 3.99 -11.37 -33.07
N SER A 312 4.75 -12.22 -32.37
CA SER A 312 4.22 -13.47 -31.79
C SER A 312 3.24 -13.28 -30.62
N THR A 313 3.35 -12.19 -29.86
CA THR A 313 2.35 -11.83 -28.83
C THR A 313 1.07 -11.24 -29.40
N GLN A 314 1.06 -10.81 -30.67
CA GLN A 314 -0.11 -10.26 -31.35
C GLN A 314 -0.84 -11.29 -32.24
N GLY A 315 -0.22 -12.46 -32.49
CA GLY A 315 -0.74 -13.49 -33.37
C GLY A 315 -0.91 -14.84 -32.66
N GLY A 316 -2.07 -15.04 -32.04
CA GLY A 316 -2.63 -16.36 -31.74
C GLY A 316 -1.96 -17.13 -30.60
N ASN A 317 -2.78 -17.51 -29.61
CA ASN A 317 -2.47 -18.56 -28.66
C ASN A 317 -2.99 -19.89 -29.23
N PRO A 318 -2.14 -20.81 -29.73
CA PRO A 318 -2.50 -22.21 -29.83
C PRO A 318 -1.75 -23.01 -28.75
N GLU A 319 -2.42 -24.05 -28.24
CA GLU A 319 -1.91 -25.08 -27.32
C GLU A 319 -1.98 -24.75 -25.81
N ASN A 320 -3.22 -24.79 -25.30
CA ASN A 320 -3.56 -25.67 -24.19
C ASN A 320 -4.96 -26.24 -24.46
N ASP A 321 -5.00 -27.29 -25.27
CA ASP A 321 -6.17 -28.15 -25.42
C ASP A 321 -5.69 -29.61 -25.38
N ASP A 322 -5.58 -30.16 -24.17
CA ASP A 322 -6.07 -31.52 -23.90
C ASP A 322 -6.34 -31.72 -22.39
N SER A 323 -7.62 -31.54 -22.05
CA SER A 323 -8.43 -32.38 -21.16
C SER A 323 -7.80 -32.97 -19.87
N THR A 324 -8.03 -32.30 -18.73
CA THR A 324 -8.47 -33.02 -17.51
C THR A 324 -9.40 -32.13 -16.69
N SER A 325 -10.70 -32.36 -16.88
CA SER A 325 -11.85 -32.07 -16.00
C SER A 325 -11.55 -31.47 -14.62
N ALA A 326 -11.80 -30.16 -14.48
CA ALA A 326 -12.13 -29.50 -13.22
C ALA A 326 -13.61 -29.08 -13.27
N PRO A 327 -14.34 -29.15 -12.15
CA PRO A 327 -15.79 -29.13 -12.15
C PRO A 327 -16.33 -27.74 -12.53
N GLU A 328 -17.26 -27.72 -13.48
CA GLU A 328 -18.20 -26.62 -13.65
C GLU A 328 -18.93 -26.38 -12.32
N THR A 329 -18.50 -25.39 -11.55
CA THR A 329 -19.39 -24.77 -10.56
C THR A 329 -20.14 -23.65 -11.25
N LEU A 330 -21.17 -24.06 -11.99
CA LEU A 330 -22.30 -23.23 -12.36
C LEU A 330 -22.93 -22.67 -11.07
N ASN A 331 -23.15 -21.35 -11.02
CA ASN A 331 -24.28 -20.84 -10.25
C ASN A 331 -25.54 -21.01 -11.11
N ALA A 332 -26.67 -21.28 -10.46
CA ALA A 332 -27.92 -21.75 -11.08
C ALA A 332 -28.64 -20.77 -12.03
N ASP A 333 -28.01 -19.68 -12.47
CA ASP A 333 -28.65 -18.65 -13.31
C ASP A 333 -27.75 -18.02 -14.41
N GLY A 334 -26.68 -18.70 -14.82
CA GLY A 334 -26.07 -18.48 -16.14
C GLY A 334 -25.66 -17.05 -16.55
N THR A 335 -25.17 -16.20 -15.63
CA THR A 335 -24.67 -14.86 -15.98
C THR A 335 -23.16 -14.70 -15.78
N GLU A 336 -22.54 -14.03 -16.75
CA GLU A 336 -21.10 -13.78 -16.93
C GLU A 336 -20.48 -12.98 -15.77
N LYS A 337 -19.21 -13.30 -15.51
CA LYS A 337 -18.28 -12.56 -14.65
C LYS A 337 -17.79 -11.32 -15.42
N ASP A 338 -17.62 -10.17 -14.76
CA ASP A 338 -16.82 -8.98 -15.21
C ASP A 338 -17.52 -7.64 -15.57
N ALA A 339 -18.58 -7.24 -14.85
CA ALA A 339 -18.93 -5.82 -14.74
C ALA A 339 -19.39 -5.48 -13.32
N ALA A 340 -18.97 -4.33 -12.78
CA ALA A 340 -19.65 -3.74 -11.62
C ALA A 340 -21.15 -3.76 -11.91
N SER A 341 -21.97 -4.19 -10.94
CA SER A 341 -23.41 -4.31 -11.16
C SER A 341 -23.93 -2.98 -11.73
N PRO A 342 -24.78 -2.99 -12.78
CA PRO A 342 -25.37 -1.76 -13.33
C PRO A 342 -26.01 -0.85 -12.26
N PHE A 343 -26.38 -1.45 -11.12
CA PHE A 343 -26.86 -0.78 -9.93
C PHE A 343 -25.79 0.08 -9.23
N THR A 344 -24.61 -0.48 -8.95
CA THR A 344 -23.54 0.18 -8.21
C THR A 344 -22.98 1.37 -8.95
N LYS A 345 -22.76 1.20 -10.26
CA LYS A 345 -22.33 2.31 -11.13
C LYS A 345 -23.28 3.51 -11.06
N ARG A 346 -24.59 3.24 -10.97
CA ARG A 346 -25.64 4.25 -10.95
C ARG A 346 -25.67 5.03 -9.63
N VAL A 347 -25.44 4.37 -8.50
CA VAL A 347 -25.35 5.03 -7.18
C VAL A 347 -24.13 5.95 -7.12
N THR A 348 -22.97 5.45 -7.54
CA THR A 348 -21.73 6.25 -7.55
C THR A 348 -21.82 7.44 -8.50
N ASP A 349 -22.51 7.28 -9.64
CA ASP A 349 -22.75 8.38 -10.58
C ASP A 349 -23.60 9.49 -9.96
N PHE A 350 -24.66 9.14 -9.21
CA PHE A 350 -25.47 10.14 -8.50
C PHE A 350 -24.69 10.87 -7.41
N ILE A 351 -23.86 10.17 -6.64
CA ILE A 351 -23.01 10.78 -5.61
C ILE A 351 -22.01 11.76 -6.25
N ARG A 352 -21.40 11.35 -7.38
CA ARG A 352 -20.46 12.20 -8.12
C ARG A 352 -21.14 13.45 -8.66
N GLU A 353 -22.27 13.31 -9.34
CA GLU A 353 -23.02 14.44 -9.89
C GLU A 353 -23.52 15.38 -8.79
N ALA A 354 -23.92 14.84 -7.64
CA ALA A 354 -24.29 15.65 -6.48
C ALA A 354 -23.12 16.52 -5.99
N GLY A 355 -21.90 15.97 -5.90
CA GLY A 355 -20.71 16.73 -5.55
C GLY A 355 -20.40 17.84 -6.57
N GLU A 356 -20.51 17.56 -7.87
CA GLU A 356 -20.36 18.56 -8.93
C GLU A 356 -21.40 19.69 -8.78
N LYS A 357 -22.66 19.34 -8.49
CA LYS A 357 -23.75 20.30 -8.27
C LYS A 357 -23.56 21.14 -7.02
N GLU A 358 -23.11 20.55 -5.93
CA GLU A 358 -22.79 21.28 -4.70
C GLU A 358 -21.69 22.31 -4.94
N THR A 359 -20.58 21.91 -5.60
CA THR A 359 -19.49 22.85 -5.94
C THR A 359 -19.93 23.95 -6.91
N GLY A 360 -20.90 23.67 -7.78
CA GLY A 360 -21.55 24.64 -8.66
C GLY A 360 -22.55 25.57 -7.97
N GLY A 361 -22.80 25.41 -6.67
CA GLY A 361 -23.77 26.21 -5.89
C GLY A 361 -25.23 25.74 -6.04
N GLU A 362 -25.47 24.60 -6.70
CA GLU A 362 -26.78 24.00 -6.96
C GLU A 362 -27.18 23.01 -5.83
N ALA A 363 -27.11 23.46 -4.57
CA ALA A 363 -27.29 22.59 -3.39
C ALA A 363 -28.63 21.82 -3.35
N VAL A 364 -29.71 22.40 -3.88
CA VAL A 364 -31.02 21.73 -3.95
C VAL A 364 -31.00 20.54 -4.91
N LEU A 365 -30.36 20.71 -6.08
CA LEU A 365 -30.21 19.63 -7.07
C LEU A 365 -29.25 18.55 -6.58
N ALA A 366 -28.16 18.95 -5.91
CA ALA A 366 -27.26 18.01 -5.24
C ALA A 366 -28.03 17.14 -4.23
N LEU A 367 -28.85 17.74 -3.38
CA LEU A 367 -29.66 17.02 -2.41
C LEU A 367 -30.70 16.08 -3.07
N GLU A 368 -31.29 16.49 -4.19
CA GLU A 368 -32.21 15.65 -4.96
C GLU A 368 -31.50 14.41 -5.51
N LEU A 369 -30.30 14.56 -6.08
CA LEU A 369 -29.48 13.44 -6.57
C LEU A 369 -29.08 12.48 -5.44
N LEU A 370 -28.71 12.99 -4.26
CA LEU A 370 -28.43 12.14 -3.11
C LEU A 370 -29.67 11.37 -2.63
N ASN A 371 -30.85 11.99 -2.64
CA ASN A 371 -32.09 11.30 -2.31
C ASN A 371 -32.46 10.21 -3.33
N GLN A 372 -32.16 10.43 -4.61
CA GLN A 372 -32.30 9.40 -5.64
C GLN A 372 -31.33 8.22 -5.39
N ALA A 373 -30.06 8.51 -5.07
CA ALA A 373 -29.07 7.50 -4.71
C ALA A 373 -29.53 6.68 -3.49
N ARG A 374 -30.04 7.35 -2.43
CA ARG A 374 -30.58 6.69 -1.24
C ARG A 374 -31.74 5.75 -1.57
N GLY A 375 -32.61 6.15 -2.49
CA GLY A 375 -33.72 5.33 -2.96
C GLY A 375 -33.29 4.02 -3.64
N LEU A 376 -32.09 3.99 -4.21
CA LEU A 376 -31.53 2.80 -4.85
C LEU A 376 -30.93 1.82 -3.84
N ILE A 377 -30.03 2.28 -2.97
CA ILE A 377 -29.21 1.43 -2.07
C ILE A 377 -30.07 0.60 -1.09
N GLY A 378 -31.27 1.09 -0.79
CA GLY A 378 -32.14 0.48 0.22
C GLY A 378 -31.62 0.70 1.65
N ILE A 379 -32.43 0.30 2.63
CA ILE A 379 -32.16 0.61 4.05
C ILE A 379 -31.02 -0.26 4.62
N ARG A 380 -30.83 -1.48 4.10
CA ARG A 380 -29.89 -2.46 4.67
C ARG A 380 -28.97 -3.02 3.58
N ALA A 381 -27.67 -2.76 3.71
CA ALA A 381 -26.65 -3.36 2.86
C ALA A 381 -26.67 -4.91 2.99
N LYS A 382 -26.66 -5.58 1.83
CA LYS A 382 -26.68 -7.04 1.72
C LYS A 382 -25.29 -7.63 1.48
N ASN A 383 -24.34 -6.82 1.02
CA ASN A 383 -22.96 -7.21 0.72
C ASN A 383 -22.01 -6.03 1.03
N ALA A 384 -20.70 -6.25 0.88
CA ALA A 384 -19.68 -5.24 1.16
C ALA A 384 -19.79 -4.02 0.23
N GLU A 385 -20.11 -4.22 -1.05
CA GLU A 385 -20.30 -3.16 -2.05
C GLU A 385 -21.39 -2.17 -1.63
N GLN A 386 -22.57 -2.67 -1.25
CA GLN A 386 -23.66 -1.82 -0.75
C GLN A 386 -23.30 -1.13 0.56
N LEU A 387 -22.46 -1.74 1.41
CA LEU A 387 -22.02 -1.10 2.65
C LEU A 387 -21.08 0.08 2.36
N VAL A 388 -20.21 -0.04 1.35
CA VAL A 388 -19.40 1.09 0.86
C VAL A 388 -20.28 2.17 0.25
N GLU A 389 -21.25 1.81 -0.59
CA GLU A 389 -22.18 2.77 -1.17
C GLU A 389 -22.95 3.55 -0.08
N GLN A 390 -23.43 2.87 0.96
CA GLN A 390 -24.07 3.52 2.11
C GLN A 390 -23.11 4.47 2.83
N PHE A 391 -21.86 4.06 3.03
CA PHE A 391 -20.82 4.89 3.63
C PHE A 391 -20.58 6.17 2.80
N LEU A 392 -20.36 6.02 1.49
CA LEU A 392 -20.11 7.15 0.59
C LEU A 392 -21.29 8.09 0.50
N LEU A 393 -22.51 7.55 0.44
CA LEU A 393 -23.73 8.34 0.47
C LEU A 393 -23.82 9.15 1.77
N ALA A 394 -23.47 8.56 2.91
CA ALA A 394 -23.49 9.26 4.18
C ALA A 394 -22.47 10.40 4.23
N CYS A 395 -21.25 10.17 3.74
CA CYS A 395 -20.25 11.21 3.60
C CYS A 395 -20.70 12.33 2.65
N ALA A 396 -21.36 12.01 1.54
CA ALA A 396 -21.89 13.00 0.61
C ALA A 396 -23.03 13.84 1.23
N TYR A 397 -23.84 13.26 2.12
CA TYR A 397 -24.82 14.02 2.89
C TYR A 397 -24.21 14.95 3.95
N ALA A 398 -22.94 14.76 4.34
CA ALA A 398 -22.36 15.43 5.50
C ALA A 398 -22.35 16.97 5.37
N SER A 399 -22.17 17.51 4.17
CA SER A 399 -22.16 18.97 3.93
C SER A 399 -23.56 19.55 3.67
N LEU A 400 -24.46 18.79 3.05
CA LEU A 400 -25.78 19.25 2.60
C LEU A 400 -26.91 18.97 3.59
N ALA A 401 -26.92 17.77 4.18
CA ALA A 401 -27.93 17.32 5.13
C ALA A 401 -27.31 16.36 6.17
N PRO A 402 -26.44 16.87 7.08
CA PRO A 402 -25.66 16.05 8.01
C PRO A 402 -26.49 15.00 8.75
N ARG A 403 -27.71 15.37 9.15
CA ARG A 403 -28.64 14.48 9.84
C ARG A 403 -28.87 13.17 9.10
N HIS A 404 -29.02 13.20 7.78
CA HIS A 404 -29.22 11.99 6.98
C HIS A 404 -27.94 11.16 6.86
N GLY A 405 -26.78 11.82 6.75
CA GLY A 405 -25.49 11.13 6.77
C GLY A 405 -25.31 10.34 8.07
N PHE A 406 -25.57 10.97 9.20
CA PHE A 406 -25.48 10.30 10.50
C PHE A 406 -26.51 9.18 10.69
N GLU A 407 -27.77 9.36 10.27
CA GLU A 407 -28.79 8.29 10.32
C GLU A 407 -28.34 7.03 9.56
N ILE A 408 -27.67 7.20 8.41
CA ILE A 408 -27.12 6.10 7.62
C ILE A 408 -25.98 5.41 8.37
N ILE A 409 -25.00 6.16 8.87
CA ILE A 409 -23.84 5.58 9.56
C ILE A 409 -24.24 4.90 10.87
N GLU A 410 -25.15 5.48 11.65
CA GLU A 410 -25.68 4.88 12.89
C GLU A 410 -26.28 3.49 12.59
N THR A 411 -27.09 3.38 11.54
CA THR A 411 -27.66 2.10 11.09
C THR A 411 -26.59 1.11 10.61
N MET A 412 -25.54 1.61 9.95
CA MET A 412 -24.41 0.78 9.53
C MET A 412 -23.63 0.23 10.72
N VAL A 413 -23.40 1.02 11.78
CA VAL A 413 -22.71 0.56 13.00
C VAL A 413 -23.46 -0.61 13.64
N ASP A 414 -24.80 -0.53 13.74
CA ASP A 414 -25.63 -1.64 14.24
C ASP A 414 -25.43 -2.92 13.41
N ARG A 415 -25.32 -2.78 12.09
CA ARG A 415 -25.10 -3.91 11.20
C ARG A 415 -23.69 -4.48 11.33
N LEU A 416 -22.68 -3.62 11.42
CA LEU A 416 -21.29 -4.01 11.58
C LEU A 416 -21.06 -4.73 12.92
N ASN A 417 -21.72 -4.28 13.99
CA ASN A 417 -21.71 -4.99 15.28
C ASN A 417 -22.22 -6.44 15.13
N GLN A 418 -23.37 -6.63 14.47
CA GLN A 418 -23.91 -7.98 14.21
C GLN A 418 -22.97 -8.86 13.38
N LEU A 419 -22.31 -8.28 12.37
CA LEU A 419 -21.37 -9.01 11.52
C LEU A 419 -20.09 -9.37 12.28
N ALA A 420 -19.56 -8.45 13.08
CA ALA A 420 -18.38 -8.65 13.90
C ALA A 420 -18.59 -9.81 14.90
N ASP A 421 -19.74 -9.84 15.58
CA ASP A 421 -20.09 -10.93 16.48
C ASP A 421 -20.23 -12.27 15.75
N ALA A 422 -20.87 -12.26 14.57
CA ALA A 422 -21.01 -13.46 13.76
C ALA A 422 -19.64 -14.02 13.31
N VAL A 423 -18.68 -13.16 12.95
CA VAL A 423 -17.33 -13.58 12.56
C VAL A 423 -16.62 -14.30 13.70
N VAL A 424 -16.66 -13.76 14.92
CA VAL A 424 -16.02 -14.41 16.09
C VAL A 424 -16.64 -15.77 16.38
N VAL A 425 -17.97 -15.88 16.30
CA VAL A 425 -18.67 -17.16 16.49
C VAL A 425 -18.27 -18.19 15.42
N ILE A 426 -18.19 -17.77 14.15
CA ILE A 426 -17.82 -18.67 13.04
C ILE A 426 -16.36 -19.09 13.16
N ASP A 427 -15.44 -18.16 13.37
CA ASP A 427 -14.00 -18.43 13.47
C ASP A 427 -13.69 -19.34 14.67
N GLY A 428 -14.35 -19.09 15.83
CA GLY A 428 -14.25 -19.95 17.00
C GLY A 428 -14.81 -21.37 16.80
N PHE A 429 -15.80 -21.55 15.92
CA PHE A 429 -16.31 -22.88 15.56
C PHE A 429 -15.36 -23.62 14.61
N LEU A 430 -14.72 -22.90 13.68
CA LEU A 430 -13.77 -23.46 12.73
C LEU A 430 -12.40 -23.75 13.37
N ASN A 431 -12.06 -23.06 14.46
CA ASN A 431 -10.77 -23.14 15.15
C ASN A 431 -9.59 -22.87 14.19
N ASP A 432 -9.81 -21.93 13.26
CA ASP A 432 -8.82 -21.54 12.25
C ASP A 432 -7.92 -20.39 12.74
N GLU A 433 -8.32 -19.65 13.79
CA GLU A 433 -7.67 -18.41 14.29
C GLU A 433 -7.22 -17.43 13.19
N GLN A 434 -7.98 -17.37 12.09
CA GLN A 434 -7.66 -16.53 10.94
C GLN A 434 -8.26 -15.14 11.06
N LEU A 435 -9.46 -15.04 11.65
CA LEU A 435 -10.20 -13.78 11.77
C LEU A 435 -10.37 -13.33 13.22
N ALA A 436 -10.31 -14.25 14.19
CA ALA A 436 -10.37 -13.95 15.60
C ALA A 436 -9.33 -14.76 16.39
N ARG A 437 -8.97 -14.27 17.58
CA ARG A 437 -8.25 -15.05 18.58
C ARG A 437 -8.95 -14.87 19.92
N GLY A 438 -9.40 -15.98 20.49
CA GLY A 438 -10.30 -15.93 21.65
C GLY A 438 -11.56 -15.13 21.32
N ASP A 439 -11.82 -14.07 22.08
CA ASP A 439 -12.98 -13.19 21.89
C ASP A 439 -12.64 -11.89 21.16
N GLN A 440 -11.48 -11.75 20.52
CA GLN A 440 -11.11 -10.53 19.78
C GLN A 440 -10.94 -10.81 18.29
N LEU A 441 -11.46 -9.91 17.46
CA LEU A 441 -11.14 -9.91 16.03
C LEU A 441 -9.67 -9.54 15.81
N LEU A 442 -9.02 -10.18 14.86
CA LEU A 442 -7.66 -9.85 14.45
C LEU A 442 -7.67 -8.63 13.53
N LEU A 443 -6.99 -7.55 13.96
CA LEU A 443 -7.02 -6.27 13.24
C LEU A 443 -6.17 -6.29 11.96
N VAL A 444 -5.10 -7.07 11.89
CA VAL A 444 -4.25 -7.20 10.68
C VAL A 444 -5.07 -7.68 9.46
N PRO A 445 -5.74 -8.86 9.49
CA PRO A 445 -6.55 -9.32 8.36
C PRO A 445 -7.78 -8.44 8.11
N LEU A 446 -8.35 -7.86 9.17
CA LEU A 446 -9.48 -6.95 9.06
C LEU A 446 -9.08 -5.65 8.36
N ALA A 447 -7.92 -5.08 8.68
CA ALA A 447 -7.38 -3.88 8.05
C ALA A 447 -7.05 -4.11 6.58
N ALA A 448 -6.41 -5.22 6.22
CA ALA A 448 -6.16 -5.55 4.81
C ALA A 448 -7.46 -5.66 3.99
N SER A 449 -8.55 -6.08 4.64
CA SER A 449 -9.88 -6.13 4.02
C SER A 449 -10.51 -4.74 3.91
N TRP A 450 -10.38 -3.91 4.95
CA TRP A 450 -10.87 -2.53 4.92
C TRP A 450 -10.09 -1.61 3.98
N GLU A 451 -8.77 -1.72 3.91
CA GLU A 451 -7.94 -0.96 2.98
C GLU A 451 -8.45 -1.21 1.57
N ARG A 452 -8.59 -2.46 1.14
CA ARG A 452 -9.12 -2.77 -0.19
C ARG A 452 -10.49 -2.16 -0.50
N VAL A 453 -11.32 -1.97 0.53
CA VAL A 453 -12.70 -1.49 0.44
C VAL A 453 -12.78 0.04 0.54
N LEU A 454 -11.87 0.66 1.29
CA LEU A 454 -11.84 2.09 1.61
C LEU A 454 -10.62 2.80 0.99
N GLU A 455 -9.82 2.12 0.17
CA GLU A 455 -8.67 2.68 -0.53
C GLU A 455 -9.17 3.78 -1.46
N GLY A 456 -8.98 5.03 -1.05
CA GLY A 456 -9.52 6.21 -1.73
C GLY A 456 -10.60 6.97 -0.94
N HIS A 457 -11.22 6.34 0.07
CA HIS A 457 -12.40 6.87 0.78
C HIS A 457 -12.19 7.27 2.24
N ARG A 458 -10.96 7.14 2.75
CA ARG A 458 -10.62 7.49 4.15
C ARG A 458 -10.75 8.99 4.42
N ARG A 459 -10.54 9.84 3.42
CA ARG A 459 -10.57 11.30 3.56
C ARG A 459 -12.01 11.81 3.75
N GLU A 460 -12.99 11.01 3.39
CA GLU A 460 -14.40 11.36 3.41
C GLU A 460 -14.99 11.33 4.82
N LEU A 461 -14.34 10.63 5.77
CA LEU A 461 -14.66 10.70 7.20
C LEU A 461 -14.52 12.12 7.76
N VAL A 462 -13.60 12.93 7.18
CA VAL A 462 -13.40 14.32 7.60
C VAL A 462 -14.67 15.14 7.44
N TRP A 463 -15.49 14.85 6.41
CA TRP A 463 -16.72 15.60 6.19
C TRP A 463 -17.75 15.40 7.30
N LEU A 464 -17.89 14.17 7.81
CA LEU A 464 -18.75 13.88 8.96
C LEU A 464 -18.18 14.54 10.23
N ALA A 465 -16.87 14.50 10.41
CA ALA A 465 -16.20 15.12 11.56
C ALA A 465 -16.32 16.66 11.56
N LEU A 466 -16.25 17.29 10.38
CA LEU A 466 -16.49 18.72 10.19
C LEU A 466 -17.95 19.10 10.44
N ALA A 467 -18.89 18.21 10.10
CA ALA A 467 -20.31 18.47 10.27
C ALA A 467 -20.75 18.40 11.74
N ASP A 468 -20.33 17.37 12.47
CA ASP A 468 -20.59 17.21 13.90
C ASP A 468 -19.60 16.20 14.53
N PHE A 469 -18.53 16.72 15.13
CA PHE A 469 -17.47 15.89 15.71
C PHE A 469 -17.98 15.02 16.86
N ASP A 470 -18.81 15.58 17.75
CA ASP A 470 -19.30 14.85 18.93
C ASP A 470 -20.21 13.70 18.51
N ARG A 471 -21.04 13.91 17.48
CA ARG A 471 -21.90 12.86 16.95
C ARG A 471 -21.11 11.77 16.23
N ILE A 472 -20.13 12.11 15.38
CA ILE A 472 -19.32 11.06 14.74
C ILE A 472 -18.49 10.29 15.78
N LYS A 473 -18.02 10.96 16.84
CA LYS A 473 -17.38 10.28 17.97
C LYS A 473 -18.36 9.32 18.65
N SER A 474 -19.59 9.76 18.94
CA SER A 474 -20.63 8.90 19.54
C SER A 474 -20.96 7.70 18.66
N VAL A 475 -20.95 7.88 17.33
CA VAL A 475 -21.09 6.79 16.37
C VAL A 475 -19.93 5.80 16.50
N THR A 476 -18.67 6.27 16.55
CA THR A 476 -17.53 5.37 16.77
C THR A 476 -17.59 4.68 18.13
N ASP A 477 -18.11 5.36 19.16
CA ASP A 477 -18.30 4.78 20.49
C ASP A 477 -19.40 3.71 20.52
N GLY A 478 -20.31 3.71 19.53
CA GLY A 478 -21.39 2.73 19.37
C GLY A 478 -20.93 1.34 18.93
N PHE A 479 -19.67 1.16 18.52
CA PHE A 479 -19.11 -0.17 18.28
C PHE A 479 -19.02 -0.96 19.59
N GLN A 480 -19.58 -2.17 19.58
CA GLN A 480 -19.72 -2.98 20.80
C GLN A 480 -18.40 -3.65 21.21
N ARG A 481 -17.61 -4.11 20.23
CA ARG A 481 -16.30 -4.74 20.46
C ARG A 481 -15.21 -3.70 20.64
N ALA A 482 -14.33 -3.91 21.63
CA ALA A 482 -13.32 -2.93 22.02
C ALA A 482 -12.32 -2.66 20.87
N GLU A 483 -11.85 -3.69 20.19
CA GLU A 483 -10.89 -3.58 19.09
C GLU A 483 -11.47 -2.87 17.85
N VAL A 484 -12.76 -3.08 17.57
CA VAL A 484 -13.44 -2.36 16.47
C VAL A 484 -13.64 -0.90 16.84
N ARG A 485 -14.04 -0.62 18.09
CA ARG A 485 -14.20 0.75 18.60
C ARG A 485 -12.89 1.54 18.58
N ILE A 486 -11.82 0.94 19.10
CA ILE A 486 -10.48 1.56 19.14
C ILE A 486 -9.99 1.84 17.72
N MET A 487 -10.15 0.87 16.80
CA MET A 487 -9.79 1.05 15.40
C MET A 487 -10.63 2.14 14.72
N ALA A 488 -11.94 2.21 14.97
CA ALA A 488 -12.81 3.25 14.41
C ALA A 488 -12.41 4.65 14.88
N ARG A 489 -12.07 4.82 16.17
CA ARG A 489 -11.53 6.09 16.70
C ARG A 489 -10.18 6.44 16.08
N LEU A 490 -9.29 5.47 15.91
CA LEU A 490 -8.01 5.68 15.25
C LEU A 490 -8.20 6.14 13.80
N LEU A 491 -9.09 5.51 13.03
CA LEU A 491 -9.38 5.89 11.64
C LEU A 491 -9.98 7.30 11.55
N LEU A 492 -10.88 7.66 12.46
CA LEU A 492 -11.43 9.01 12.56
C LEU A 492 -10.33 10.03 12.86
N ALA A 493 -9.47 9.77 13.86
CA ALA A 493 -8.35 10.63 14.18
C ALA A 493 -7.35 10.75 13.02
N GLN A 494 -7.04 9.64 12.35
CA GLN A 494 -6.20 9.63 11.14
C GLN A 494 -6.78 10.50 10.04
N SER A 495 -8.09 10.42 9.77
CA SER A 495 -8.71 11.24 8.72
C SER A 495 -8.50 12.74 8.97
N VAL A 496 -8.51 13.18 10.23
CA VAL A 496 -8.32 14.58 10.60
C VAL A 496 -6.83 14.97 10.59
N LEU A 497 -5.96 14.10 11.10
CA LEU A 497 -4.56 14.44 11.40
C LEU A 497 -3.57 14.15 10.26
N SER A 498 -3.94 13.34 9.26
CA SER A 498 -3.02 12.92 8.16
C SER A 498 -2.76 14.01 7.11
N ASP A 499 -3.47 15.14 7.19
CA ASP A 499 -3.34 16.31 6.31
C ASP A 499 -2.41 17.42 6.87
N GLY A 500 -1.63 17.15 7.92
CA GLY A 500 -0.78 18.14 8.63
C GLY A 500 0.72 17.86 8.61
#